data_AF-A0AA91U6T4-F1
#
_entry.id   AF-A0AA91U6T4-F1
#
_cell.length_a   1.000
_cell.length_b   1.000
_cell.length_c   1.000
_cell.angle_alpha   90.00
_cell.angle_beta   90.00
_cell.angle_gamma   90.00
#
_symmetry.space_group_name_H-M   'P 1'
#
loop_
_entity.id
_entity.type
_entity.pdbx_description
1 polymer ?
#
loop_
_entity_poly.entity_id
_entity_poly.type
_entity_poly.pdbx_seq_one_letter_code
_entity_poly.pdbx_strand_id
1 'polypeptide(L)'
;MKISKRYKRLKANPSLHLHYENQFDGFEVYTDRGPLIREFLDQLYDTTERALDQYSRVFAARFDLRFPQIDPFFCRDYDSNKFISTFFETLKRLIKRDRELAGLERRVHQTDVRYVWAREVGRSGKPHYLNRPQYSRHSPDSGNDAFRTRPVTG
;
A
#
# COMPACT_ATOMS: atom_id res chain seq x y z
N MET A 1 -27.12 23.29 -9.20
CA MET A 1 -26.64 23.71 -7.87
C MET A 1 -25.72 22.63 -7.33
N LYS A 2 -24.38 22.77 -7.44
CA LYS A 2 -23.44 21.74 -6.97
C LYS A 2 -23.28 21.91 -5.45
N ILE A 3 -23.83 20.97 -4.68
CA ILE A 3 -23.59 20.91 -3.24
C ILE A 3 -22.09 20.58 -3.07
N SER A 4 -21.32 21.54 -2.57
CA SER A 4 -19.93 21.30 -2.19
C SER A 4 -19.91 20.39 -0.97
N LYS A 5 -19.75 19.08 -1.17
CA LYS A 5 -19.48 18.15 -0.07
C LYS A 5 -18.16 18.56 0.58
N ARG A 6 -18.21 19.01 1.83
CA ARG A 6 -17.03 19.40 2.60
C ARG A 6 -16.42 18.16 3.25
N TYR A 7 -15.41 17.58 2.61
CA TYR A 7 -14.70 16.42 3.16
C TYR A 7 -13.79 16.82 4.32
N LYS A 8 -13.67 15.92 5.30
CA LYS A 8 -12.74 16.10 6.41
C LYS A 8 -11.30 15.95 5.89
N ARG A 9 -10.41 16.86 6.28
CA ARG A 9 -9.02 16.87 5.84
C ARG A 9 -8.12 16.09 6.79
N LEU A 10 -7.05 15.50 6.28
CA LEU A 10 -6.02 14.88 7.09
C LEU A 10 -5.25 15.97 7.86
N LYS A 11 -5.15 15.84 9.19
CA LYS A 11 -4.51 16.87 10.04
C LYS A 11 -3.05 17.12 9.65
N ALA A 12 -2.30 16.05 9.33
CA ALA A 12 -0.89 16.14 8.97
C ALA A 12 -0.66 16.70 7.56
N ASN A 13 -1.66 16.60 6.67
CA ASN A 13 -1.59 17.14 5.33
C ASN A 13 -2.98 17.61 4.86
N PRO A 14 -3.28 18.92 5.01
CA PRO A 14 -4.60 19.47 4.67
C PRO A 14 -4.97 19.44 3.19
N SER A 15 -4.04 19.11 2.28
CA SER A 15 -4.38 18.89 0.87
C SER A 15 -5.06 17.54 0.63
N LEU A 16 -4.95 16.60 1.58
CA LEU A 16 -5.55 15.27 1.51
C LEU A 16 -6.89 15.23 2.23
N HIS A 17 -7.88 14.64 1.58
CA HIS A 17 -9.23 14.47 2.12
C HIS A 17 -9.49 13.02 2.52
N LEU A 18 -10.26 12.85 3.60
CA LEU A 18 -10.63 11.57 4.15
C LEU A 18 -11.98 11.12 3.60
N HIS A 19 -12.01 9.88 3.14
CA HIS A 19 -13.19 9.17 2.66
C HIS A 19 -13.59 8.11 3.69
N TYR A 20 -14.84 8.17 4.17
CA TYR A 20 -15.35 7.31 5.25
C TYR A 20 -16.42 6.32 4.78
N GLU A 21 -16.97 6.53 3.59
CA GLU A 21 -18.02 5.68 3.03
C GLU A 21 -17.37 4.37 2.53
N ASN A 22 -18.10 3.26 2.59
CA ASN A 22 -17.64 1.97 2.06
C ASN A 22 -17.85 1.85 0.55
N GLN A 23 -18.30 2.93 -0.10
CA GLN A 23 -18.50 3.01 -1.54
C GLN A 23 -17.81 4.24 -2.11
N PHE A 24 -17.14 4.05 -3.24
CA PHE A 24 -16.47 5.11 -3.99
C PHE A 24 -16.72 4.90 -5.48
N ASP A 25 -17.36 5.87 -6.14
CA ASP A 25 -17.70 5.85 -7.58
C ASP A 25 -18.34 4.53 -8.06
N GLY A 26 -19.22 3.95 -7.22
CA GLY A 26 -19.93 2.71 -7.51
C GLY A 26 -19.19 1.42 -7.15
N PHE A 27 -17.96 1.52 -6.64
CA PHE A 27 -17.16 0.39 -6.17
C PHE A 27 -17.15 0.30 -4.65
N GLU A 28 -17.17 -0.93 -4.13
CA GLU A 28 -16.95 -1.16 -2.70
C GLU A 28 -15.48 -0.91 -2.34
N VAL A 29 -15.25 -0.14 -1.28
CA VAL A 29 -13.92 0.18 -0.76
C VAL A 29 -13.81 -0.22 0.72
N TYR A 30 -12.63 -0.70 1.10
CA TYR A 30 -12.40 -1.26 2.43
C TYR A 30 -12.09 -0.17 3.46
N THR A 31 -13.08 0.19 4.29
CA THR A 31 -12.97 1.24 5.33
C THR A 31 -12.96 0.72 6.77
N ASP A 32 -12.98 -0.59 7.00
CA ASP A 32 -13.04 -1.18 8.36
C ASP A 32 -11.83 -0.82 9.24
N ARG A 33 -10.70 -0.47 8.62
CA ARG A 33 -9.46 -0.10 9.32
C ARG A 33 -9.28 1.42 9.45
N GLY A 34 -10.24 2.21 8.99
CA GLY A 34 -10.19 3.66 9.02
C GLY A 34 -10.51 4.30 7.67
N PRO A 35 -10.57 5.64 7.63
CA PRO A 35 -10.86 6.36 6.39
C PRO A 35 -9.71 6.21 5.39
N LEU A 36 -10.08 6.18 4.11
CA LEU A 36 -9.16 6.19 2.99
C LEU A 36 -8.83 7.63 2.58
N ILE A 37 -7.75 7.81 1.82
CA ILE A 37 -7.40 9.12 1.24
C ILE A 37 -8.10 9.23 -0.11
N ARG A 38 -8.95 10.24 -0.25
CA ARG A 38 -9.80 10.41 -1.45
C ARG A 38 -8.96 10.60 -2.70
N GLU A 39 -7.92 11.42 -2.65
CA GLU A 39 -7.06 11.69 -3.81
C GLU A 39 -6.38 10.43 -4.33
N PHE A 40 -6.10 9.45 -3.45
CA PHE A 40 -5.54 8.17 -3.86
C PHE A 40 -6.60 7.26 -4.49
N LEU A 41 -7.84 7.33 -4.01
CA LEU A 41 -8.98 6.65 -4.65
C LEU A 41 -9.25 7.24 -6.04
N ASP A 42 -9.31 8.57 -6.17
CA ASP A 42 -9.49 9.26 -7.45
C ASP A 42 -8.37 8.85 -8.43
N GLN A 43 -7.10 8.89 -8.00
CA GLN A 43 -5.97 8.49 -8.84
C GLN A 43 -6.00 7.01 -9.26
N LEU A 44 -6.37 6.11 -8.34
CA LEU A 44 -6.48 4.68 -8.63
C LEU A 44 -7.63 4.40 -9.61
N TYR A 45 -8.77 5.06 -9.42
CA TYR A 45 -9.92 4.95 -10.32
C TYR A 45 -9.57 5.45 -11.72
N ASP A 46 -9.08 6.69 -11.84
CA ASP A 46 -8.67 7.28 -13.13
C ASP A 46 -7.61 6.43 -13.86
N THR A 47 -6.67 5.85 -13.12
CA THR A 47 -5.61 5.02 -13.72
C THR A 47 -6.17 3.71 -14.24
N THR A 48 -7.13 3.12 -13.50
CA THR A 48 -7.82 1.89 -13.89
C THR A 48 -8.69 2.11 -15.12
N GLU A 49 -9.52 3.15 -15.12
CA GLU A 49 -10.39 3.49 -16.26
C GLU A 49 -9.57 3.71 -17.53
N ARG A 50 -8.50 4.50 -17.45
CA ARG A 50 -7.62 4.72 -18.62
C ARG A 50 -6.92 3.44 -19.11
N ALA A 51 -6.67 2.47 -18.23
CA ALA A 51 -6.10 1.19 -18.64
C ALA A 51 -7.14 0.33 -19.38
N LEU A 52 -8.37 0.30 -18.88
CA LEU A 52 -9.50 -0.43 -19.47
C LEU A 52 -9.92 0.19 -20.81
N ASP A 53 -9.92 1.52 -20.93
CA ASP A 53 -10.21 2.22 -22.19
C ASP A 53 -9.17 1.93 -23.27
N GLN A 54 -7.90 1.78 -22.89
CA GLN A 54 -6.80 1.62 -23.85
C GLN A 54 -6.59 0.15 -24.28
N TYR A 55 -6.91 -0.82 -23.43
CA TYR A 55 -6.55 -2.21 -23.65
C TYR A 55 -7.73 -3.17 -23.41
N SER A 56 -7.95 -4.09 -24.36
CA SER A 56 -8.98 -5.13 -24.22
C SER A 56 -8.68 -6.18 -23.14
N ARG A 57 -7.42 -6.26 -22.68
CA ARG A 57 -6.98 -7.15 -21.60
C ARG A 57 -5.99 -6.41 -20.71
N VAL A 58 -6.36 -6.23 -19.44
CA VAL A 58 -5.54 -5.55 -18.43
C VAL A 58 -5.08 -6.54 -17.38
N PHE A 59 -3.82 -6.43 -16.95
CA PHE A 59 -3.26 -7.15 -15.82
C PHE A 59 -2.87 -6.16 -14.72
N ALA A 60 -3.35 -6.39 -13.50
CA ALA A 60 -3.04 -5.57 -12.35
C ALA A 60 -2.15 -6.34 -11.36
N ALA A 61 -1.09 -5.69 -10.88
CA ALA A 61 -0.19 -6.24 -9.86
C ALA A 61 0.07 -5.19 -8.77
N ARG A 62 0.07 -5.65 -7.51
CA ARG A 62 0.40 -4.82 -6.34
C ARG A 62 1.80 -5.18 -5.84
N PHE A 63 2.59 -4.16 -5.55
CA PHE A 63 3.92 -4.29 -4.94
C PHE A 63 3.95 -3.57 -3.59
N ASP A 64 4.24 -4.30 -2.51
CA ASP A 64 4.43 -3.72 -1.19
C ASP A 64 5.94 -3.54 -0.92
N LEU A 65 6.45 -2.34 -1.16
CA LEU A 65 7.87 -2.01 -0.99
C LEU A 65 8.17 -1.71 0.49
N ARG A 66 9.08 -2.47 1.09
CA ARG A 66 9.50 -2.30 2.49
C ARG A 66 10.96 -1.88 2.53
N PHE A 67 11.27 -0.82 3.29
CA PHE A 67 12.64 -0.50 3.61
C PHE A 67 13.25 -1.59 4.50
N PRO A 68 14.53 -1.94 4.30
CA PRO A 68 15.21 -2.85 5.19
C PRO A 68 15.19 -2.29 6.62
N GLN A 69 15.16 -3.18 7.62
CA GLN A 69 15.18 -2.81 9.05
C GLN A 69 16.58 -2.37 9.49
N ILE A 70 17.18 -1.45 8.75
CA ILE A 70 18.48 -0.84 9.06
C ILE A 70 18.19 0.52 9.71
N ASP A 71 19.05 0.93 10.64
CA ASP A 71 18.92 2.23 11.29
C ASP A 71 18.78 3.34 10.21
N PRO A 72 17.73 4.18 10.26
CA PRO A 72 17.55 5.32 9.36
C PRO A 72 18.80 6.21 9.27
N PHE A 73 19.64 6.22 10.31
CA PHE A 73 20.92 6.94 10.32
C PHE A 73 21.88 6.50 9.21
N PHE A 74 21.80 5.25 8.74
CA PHE A 74 22.62 4.73 7.65
C PHE A 74 21.99 4.89 6.25
N CYS A 75 20.74 5.34 6.18
CA CYS A 75 20.04 5.52 4.90
C CYS A 75 19.64 7.00 4.73
N ARG A 76 20.59 7.81 4.26
CA ARG A 76 20.39 9.25 3.99
C ARG A 76 19.20 9.53 3.04
N ASP A 77 18.85 8.58 2.20
CA ASP A 77 17.75 8.68 1.23
C ASP A 77 16.41 8.17 1.78
N TYR A 78 16.29 7.83 3.07
CA TYR A 78 15.08 7.24 3.67
C TYR A 78 13.82 8.11 3.49
N ASP A 79 14.01 9.43 3.46
CA ASP A 79 12.93 10.40 3.23
C ASP A 79 12.74 10.81 1.78
N SER A 80 13.62 10.35 0.88
CA SER A 80 13.56 10.65 -0.53
C SER A 80 12.63 9.71 -1.29
N ASN A 81 11.82 10.28 -2.19
CA ASN A 81 11.03 9.51 -3.15
C ASN A 81 11.89 8.95 -4.31
N LYS A 82 13.22 9.08 -4.26
CA LYS A 82 14.12 8.56 -5.29
C LYS A 82 13.97 7.05 -5.50
N PHE A 83 13.80 6.29 -4.43
CA PHE A 83 13.64 4.82 -4.53
C PHE A 83 12.41 4.41 -5.32
N ILE A 84 11.28 5.10 -5.14
CA ILE A 84 10.06 4.76 -5.87
C ILE A 84 10.21 5.09 -7.37
N SER A 85 10.87 6.21 -7.70
CA SER A 85 11.20 6.54 -9.09
C SER A 85 12.12 5.50 -9.73
N THR A 86 13.22 5.14 -9.05
CA THR A 86 14.16 4.11 -9.53
C THR A 86 13.49 2.74 -9.70
N PHE A 87 12.57 2.39 -8.79
CA PHE A 87 11.78 1.17 -8.90
C PHE A 87 10.94 1.16 -10.19
N PHE A 88 10.14 2.21 -10.43
CA PHE A 88 9.30 2.26 -11.63
C PHE A 88 10.09 2.40 -12.92
N GLU A 89 11.20 3.14 -12.93
CA GLU A 89 12.11 3.21 -14.08
C GLU A 89 12.68 1.83 -14.42
N THR A 90 13.13 1.08 -13.40
CA THR A 90 13.66 -0.26 -13.60
C THR A 90 12.58 -1.23 -14.06
N LEU A 91 11.40 -1.19 -13.45
CA LEU A 91 10.27 -2.03 -13.84
C LEU A 91 9.86 -1.79 -15.30
N LYS A 92 9.71 -0.52 -15.71
CA LYS A 92 9.39 -0.15 -17.10
C LYS A 92 10.45 -0.66 -18.07
N ARG A 93 11.73 -0.51 -17.74
CA ARG A 93 12.84 -1.00 -18.56
C ARG A 93 12.84 -2.52 -18.70
N LEU A 94 12.58 -3.26 -17.61
CA LEU A 94 12.51 -4.72 -17.66
C LEU A 94 11.34 -5.20 -18.53
N ILE A 95 10.16 -4.59 -18.37
CA ILE A 95 8.98 -4.91 -19.20
C ILE A 95 9.25 -4.59 -20.67
N LYS A 96 9.82 -3.42 -20.97
CA LYS A 96 10.16 -3.03 -22.35
C LYS A 96 11.11 -4.06 -22.98
N ARG A 97 12.18 -4.44 -22.27
CA ARG A 97 13.15 -5.43 -22.75
C ARG A 97 12.48 -6.79 -23.02
N ASP A 98 11.61 -7.24 -22.13
CA ASP A 98 10.87 -8.50 -22.31
C ASP A 98 9.97 -8.45 -23.56
N ARG A 99 9.27 -7.32 -23.79
CA ARG A 99 8.46 -7.10 -25.00
C ARG A 99 9.30 -7.07 -26.27
N GLU A 100 10.47 -6.43 -26.24
CA GLU A 100 11.41 -6.38 -27.36
C GLU A 100 11.90 -7.79 -27.73
N LEU A 101 12.29 -8.60 -26.73
CA LEU A 101 12.71 -9.98 -26.95
C LEU A 101 11.57 -10.85 -27.50
N ALA A 102 10.37 -10.75 -26.93
CA ALA A 102 9.20 -11.46 -27.45
C ALA A 102 8.81 -11.02 -28.87
N GLY A 103 9.11 -9.77 -29.23
CA GLY A 103 8.90 -9.20 -30.56
C GLY A 103 9.77 -9.83 -31.66
N LEU A 104 10.88 -10.47 -31.30
CA LEU A 104 11.75 -11.18 -32.24
C LEU A 104 11.12 -12.48 -32.73
N GLU A 105 10.29 -13.11 -31.91
CA GLU A 105 9.66 -14.40 -32.21
C GLU A 105 8.22 -14.27 -32.73
N ARG A 106 7.49 -13.23 -32.29
CA ARG A 106 6.09 -13.02 -32.66
C ARG A 106 5.71 -11.54 -32.66
N ARG A 107 4.58 -11.22 -33.29
CA ARG A 107 4.01 -9.87 -33.21
C ARG A 107 3.52 -9.60 -31.78
N VAL A 108 4.09 -8.58 -31.14
CA VAL A 108 3.71 -8.15 -29.79
C VAL A 108 3.21 -6.69 -29.84
N HIS A 109 2.11 -6.41 -29.15
CA HIS A 109 1.61 -5.05 -29.01
C HIS A 109 2.41 -4.28 -27.96
N GLN A 110 2.66 -2.99 -28.23
CA GLN A 110 3.24 -2.10 -27.23
C GLN A 110 2.31 -2.02 -26.02
N THR A 111 2.89 -2.10 -24.82
CA THR A 111 2.16 -2.09 -23.55
C THR A 111 2.72 -0.98 -22.69
N ASP A 112 1.89 0.00 -22.35
CA ASP A 112 2.25 1.07 -21.43
C ASP A 112 1.97 0.64 -20.00
N VAL A 113 2.97 0.79 -19.13
CA VAL A 113 2.84 0.50 -17.70
C VAL A 113 2.28 1.72 -16.99
N ARG A 114 1.02 1.61 -16.58
CA ARG A 114 0.32 2.57 -15.71
C ARG A 114 0.53 2.16 -14.25
N TYR A 115 0.71 3.13 -13.36
CA TYR A 115 0.91 2.86 -11.95
C TYR A 115 0.35 3.98 -11.08
N VAL A 116 -0.08 3.61 -9.89
CA VAL A 116 -0.30 4.51 -8.76
C VAL A 116 0.60 4.07 -7.62
N TRP A 117 0.94 5.00 -6.74
CA TRP A 117 1.74 4.69 -5.55
C TRP A 117 1.33 5.60 -4.40
N ALA A 118 1.50 5.09 -3.18
CA ALA A 118 1.28 5.84 -1.96
C ALA A 118 2.43 5.55 -0.99
N ARG A 119 2.73 6.50 -0.10
CA ARG A 119 3.67 6.32 1.02
C ARG A 119 2.94 6.35 2.34
N GLU A 120 3.01 5.26 3.10
CA GLU A 120 2.48 5.20 4.45
C GLU A 120 3.60 5.45 5.46
N VAL A 121 3.40 6.42 6.37
CA VAL A 121 4.29 6.68 7.52
C VAL A 121 3.53 6.32 8.78
N GLY A 122 3.95 5.27 9.48
CA GLY A 122 3.32 4.89 10.73
C GLY A 122 3.79 5.74 11.90
N ARG A 123 3.09 5.58 13.02
CA ARG A 123 3.13 6.48 14.19
C ARG A 123 4.50 6.61 14.87
N SER A 124 5.49 5.78 14.56
CA SER A 124 6.85 5.86 15.11
C SER A 124 7.82 6.73 14.27
N GLY A 125 7.32 7.52 13.31
CA GLY A 125 8.17 8.29 12.38
C GLY A 125 8.89 7.43 11.34
N LYS A 126 8.50 6.17 11.19
CA LYS A 126 9.00 5.24 10.16
C LYS A 126 7.90 5.03 9.12
N PRO A 127 8.18 5.06 7.81
CA PRO A 127 7.33 4.47 6.78
C PRO A 127 6.88 3.07 7.18
N HIS A 128 5.59 2.89 7.44
CA HIS A 128 4.98 1.62 7.82
C HIS A 128 3.87 1.34 6.82
N TYR A 129 3.98 0.28 6.03
CA TYR A 129 2.85 -0.20 5.24
C TYR A 129 2.10 -1.31 5.97
N LEU A 130 0.78 -1.23 5.91
CA LEU A 130 -0.25 -2.11 6.46
C LEU A 130 0.08 -3.62 6.41
N ASN A 131 0.37 -4.21 7.57
CA ASN A 131 -0.16 -5.52 7.99
C ASN A 131 0.12 -5.78 9.48
N ARG A 132 -0.93 -5.70 10.31
CA ARG A 132 -0.93 -6.34 11.64
C ARG A 132 -2.25 -7.12 11.79
N PRO A 133 -2.24 -8.45 11.72
CA PRO A 133 -3.30 -9.22 12.35
C PRO A 133 -3.06 -9.16 13.86
N GLN A 134 -3.86 -8.36 14.56
CA GLN A 134 -4.00 -8.51 16.01
C GLN A 134 -4.96 -9.68 16.22
N TYR A 135 -4.42 -10.87 16.47
CA TYR A 135 -5.22 -11.91 17.11
C TYR A 135 -5.20 -11.64 18.61
N SER A 136 -6.30 -11.09 19.11
CA SER A 136 -6.74 -11.31 20.49
C SER A 136 -7.89 -12.30 20.44
N ARG A 137 -7.67 -13.51 20.96
CA ARG A 137 -8.70 -14.36 21.58
C ARG A 137 -8.06 -14.85 22.87
N HIS A 138 -8.49 -14.29 23.99
CA HIS A 138 -9.39 -14.97 24.93
C HIS A 138 -8.77 -16.26 25.49
N SER A 139 -8.25 -16.15 26.72
CA SER A 139 -8.34 -17.20 27.73
C SER A 139 -9.83 -17.55 27.90
N PRO A 140 -10.22 -18.84 27.95
CA PRO A 140 -10.05 -19.62 29.18
C PRO A 140 -9.69 -21.09 28.92
N ASP A 141 -8.85 -21.70 29.74
CA ASP A 141 -9.32 -22.80 30.57
C ASP A 141 -8.29 -23.20 31.64
N SER A 142 -8.88 -23.64 32.73
CA SER A 142 -8.34 -24.33 33.88
C SER A 142 -7.49 -25.56 33.56
N GLY A 143 -6.49 -25.82 34.40
CA GLY A 143 -5.73 -27.07 34.34
C GLY A 143 -4.42 -26.99 35.12
N ASN A 144 -4.45 -27.55 36.32
CA ASN A 144 -3.32 -27.91 37.18
C ASN A 144 -1.97 -28.09 36.46
N ASP A 145 -0.93 -27.48 37.03
CA ASP A 145 0.21 -28.25 37.51
C ASP A 145 0.93 -27.51 38.63
N ALA A 146 0.60 -27.93 39.85
CA ALA A 146 1.48 -27.78 40.99
C ALA A 146 2.70 -28.67 40.76
N PHE A 147 3.92 -28.19 41.03
CA PHE A 147 4.85 -28.80 41.98
C PHE A 147 6.24 -28.13 41.91
N ARG A 148 6.71 -27.74 43.11
CA ARG A 148 8.11 -27.72 43.58
C ARG A 148 9.06 -26.68 42.95
N THR A 149 9.92 -25.98 43.69
CA THR A 149 10.35 -26.04 45.10
C THR A 149 11.09 -24.74 45.42
N ARG A 150 10.85 -24.15 46.60
CA ARG A 150 11.84 -23.29 47.29
C ARG A 150 12.87 -24.18 48.00
N PRO A 151 14.08 -23.65 48.24
CA PRO A 151 14.47 -23.26 49.61
C PRO A 151 15.09 -21.84 49.62
N VAL A 152 14.81 -20.90 50.55
CA VAL A 152 15.15 -20.81 52.00
C VAL A 152 16.67 -21.03 52.17
N THR A 153 17.53 -20.10 52.61
CA THR A 153 17.50 -19.11 53.71
C THR A 153 18.75 -18.23 53.58
N GLY A 154 18.77 -17.06 54.25
CA GLY A 154 19.97 -16.27 54.52
C GLY A 154 19.65 -14.80 54.66
#